data_AF-A0A6M0IEE5-F1
#
_entry.id   AF-A0A6M0IEE5-F1
#
_cell.length_a   1.000
_cell.length_b   1.000
_cell.length_c   1.000
_cell.angle_alpha   90.00
_cell.angle_beta   90.00
_cell.angle_gamma   90.00
#
_symmetry.space_group_name_H-M   'P 1'
#
loop_
_entity.id
_entity.type
_entity.pdbx_description
1 polymer ?
#
loop_
_entity_poly.entity_id
_entity_poly.type
_entity_poly.pdbx_seq_one_letter_code
_entity_poly.pdbx_strand_id
1 'polypeptide(L)' 'MKKFEYRVLDVAAGGGFWTGGGAIDVQELTDKLNELGQQGWEVVSSVDLNMTQGQSRAIIVMLKRQIN' A
#
# COMPACT_ATOMS: atom_id res chain seq x y z
N MET A 1 -10.25 -15.15 21.29
CA MET A 1 -9.10 -14.47 20.64
C MET A 1 -9.65 -13.57 19.55
N LYS A 2 -9.03 -12.41 19.29
CA LYS A 2 -9.42 -11.54 18.18
C LYS A 2 -9.09 -12.23 16.85
N LYS A 3 -9.99 -12.13 15.87
CA LYS A 3 -9.76 -12.59 14.48
C LYS A 3 -9.46 -11.39 13.59
N PHE A 4 -8.65 -11.59 12.57
CA PHE A 4 -8.26 -10.53 11.65
C PHE A 4 -8.37 -11.01 10.21
N GLU A 5 -8.78 -10.10 9.34
CA GLU A 5 -8.54 -10.21 7.90
C GLU A 5 -7.37 -9.29 7.51
N TYR A 6 -6.66 -9.66 6.46
CA TYR A 6 -5.49 -8.94 5.97
C TYR A 6 -5.68 -8.51 4.53
N ARG A 7 -5.13 -7.34 4.20
CA ARG A 7 -5.13 -6.77 2.86
C ARG A 7 -3.72 -6.32 2.52
N VAL A 8 -3.32 -6.53 1.26
CA VAL A 8 -2.02 -6.12 0.74
C VAL A 8 -2.28 -5.13 -0.40
N LEU A 9 -1.66 -3.96 -0.31
CA LEU A 9 -1.60 -2.98 -1.40
C LEU A 9 -0.25 -3.11 -2.07
N ASP A 10 -0.25 -3.28 -3.39
CA ASP A 10 0.93 -3.20 -4.23
C ASP A 10 0.93 -1.85 -4.94
N VAL A 11 1.88 -0.99 -4.59
CA VAL A 11 2.00 0.38 -5.07
C VAL A 11 3.22 0.44 -5.98
N ALA A 12 3.04 0.18 -7.27
CA ALA A 12 4.15 0.18 -8.22
C ALA A 12 4.65 1.62 -8.50
N ALA A 13 5.97 1.82 -8.41
CA ALA A 13 6.68 2.97 -8.94
C ALA A 13 6.85 2.77 -10.45
N GLY A 14 5.83 3.15 -11.19
CA GLY A 14 5.84 3.06 -12.64
C GLY A 14 4.56 3.59 -13.22
N GLY A 15 3.96 4.58 -12.56
CA GLY A 15 2.61 5.01 -12.84
C GLY A 15 1.64 4.66 -11.73
N GLY A 16 0.70 5.56 -11.44
CA GLY A 16 -0.43 5.29 -10.54
C GLY A 16 -1.13 3.98 -10.89
N PHE A 17 -2.09 3.56 -10.07
CA PHE A 17 -2.76 2.24 -10.19
C PHE A 17 -3.30 1.92 -11.62
N TRP A 18 -3.39 2.93 -12.51
CA TRP A 18 -3.74 2.83 -13.93
C TRP A 18 -2.90 3.64 -14.96
N THR A 19 -1.83 4.37 -14.63
CA THR A 19 -1.22 5.32 -15.60
C THR A 19 0.30 5.25 -15.68
N GLY A 20 0.82 4.52 -16.67
CA GLY A 20 2.23 4.20 -16.86
C GLY A 20 3.27 5.33 -16.73
N GLY A 21 4.41 4.93 -16.18
CA GLY A 21 5.72 5.61 -16.15
C GLY A 21 5.85 6.76 -15.15
N GLY A 22 6.26 6.50 -13.91
CA GLY A 22 6.60 7.56 -12.95
C GLY A 22 6.72 7.08 -11.49
N ALA A 23 7.46 7.86 -10.68
CA ALA A 23 7.60 7.66 -9.23
C ALA A 23 6.25 7.53 -8.51
N ILE A 24 6.24 6.90 -7.33
CA ILE A 24 5.03 6.68 -6.54
C ILE A 24 4.37 8.02 -6.19
N ASP A 25 3.09 8.17 -6.53
CA ASP A 25 2.28 9.31 -6.09
C ASP A 25 1.92 9.13 -4.60
N VAL A 26 2.61 9.88 -3.75
CA VAL A 26 2.44 9.83 -2.30
C VAL A 26 1.05 10.36 -1.87
N GLN A 27 0.47 11.30 -2.63
CA GLN A 27 -0.85 11.84 -2.33
C GLN A 27 -1.93 10.79 -2.62
N GLU A 28 -1.84 10.11 -3.77
CA GLU A 28 -2.77 9.02 -4.12
C GLU A 28 -2.71 7.88 -3.08
N LEU A 29 -1.50 7.49 -2.66
CA LEU A 29 -1.34 6.50 -1.60
C LEU A 29 -1.95 6.96 -0.27
N THR A 30 -1.73 8.22 0.10
CA THR A 30 -2.27 8.80 1.33
C THR A 30 -3.80 8.80 1.32
N ASP A 31 -4.41 9.25 0.23
CA ASP A 31 -5.86 9.28 0.07
C ASP A 31 -6.44 7.87 0.15
N LYS A 32 -5.77 6.88 -0.45
CA LYS A 32 -6.21 5.48 -0.37
C LYS A 32 -6.11 4.93 1.04
N LEU A 33 -5.03 5.21 1.76
CA LEU A 33 -4.88 4.78 3.15
C LEU A 33 -5.92 5.42 4.07
N ASN A 34 -6.26 6.69 3.85
CA ASN A 34 -7.33 7.37 4.57
C ASN A 34 -8.70 6.73 4.32
N GLU A 35 -9.03 6.43 3.05
CA GLU A 35 -10.26 5.72 2.68
C GLU A 35 -10.36 4.35 3.39
N LEU A 36 -9.26 3.59 3.42
CA LEU A 36 -9.20 2.30 4.09
C LEU A 36 -9.26 2.44 5.62
N GLY A 37 -8.65 3.48 6.18
CA GLY A 37 -8.74 3.81 7.60
C GLY A 37 -10.19 4.02 8.04
N GLN A 38 -10.98 4.74 7.24
CA GLN A 38 -12.43 4.92 7.48
C GLN A 38 -13.21 3.61 7.43
N GLN A 39 -12.72 2.61 6.69
CA GLN A 39 -13.31 1.26 6.61
C GLN A 39 -12.81 0.32 7.74
N GLY A 40 -12.01 0.82 8.67
CA GLY A 40 -11.47 0.08 9.82
C GLY A 40 -10.18 -0.70 9.54
N TRP A 41 -9.50 -0.43 8.43
CA TRP A 41 -8.20 -1.02 8.15
C TRP A 41 -7.08 -0.26 8.86
N GLU A 42 -6.15 -0.99 9.43
CA GLU A 42 -4.96 -0.47 10.10
C GLU A 42 -3.71 -0.91 9.34
N VAL A 43 -2.81 0.02 9.05
CA VAL A 43 -1.49 -0.32 8.49
C VAL A 43 -0.68 -1.08 9.53
N VAL A 44 -0.13 -2.23 9.13
CA VAL A 44 0.69 -3.10 9.99
C VAL A 44 2.16 -3.00 9.65
N SER A 45 2.48 -2.95 8.35
CA SER A 45 3.86 -2.90 7.86
C SER A 45 3.89 -2.42 6.41
N SER A 46 5.02 -1.87 5.99
CA SER A 46 5.31 -1.52 4.61
C SER A 46 6.72 -1.98 4.23
N VAL A 47 6.89 -2.46 3.01
CA VAL A 47 8.17 -2.92 2.48
C VAL A 47 8.39 -2.28 1.11
N ASP A 48 9.54 -1.66 0.91
CA ASP A 48 9.99 -1.19 -0.39
C ASP A 48 10.61 -2.34 -1.19
N LEU A 49 10.14 -2.52 -2.43
CA LEU A 49 10.73 -3.42 -3.40
C LEU A 49 11.68 -2.63 -4.29
N ASN A 50 12.96 -2.62 -3.90
CA ASN A 50 14.03 -2.07 -4.72
C ASN A 50 14.43 -3.05 -5.81
N MET A 51 14.49 -2.59 -7.05
CA MET A 51 15.29 -3.29 -8.06
C MET A 51 16.74 -2.81 -8.00
N THR A 52 17.63 -3.68 -8.49
CA THR A 52 19.05 -3.36 -8.67
C THR A 52 19.21 -1.96 -9.32
N GLN A 53 20.20 -1.19 -8.85
CA GLN A 53 20.47 0.21 -9.24
C GLN A 53 19.60 1.31 -8.58
N GLY A 54 19.15 1.12 -7.33
CA GLY A 54 18.65 2.24 -6.50
C GLY A 54 17.32 2.86 -6.91
N GLN A 55 16.57 2.20 -7.81
CA GLN A 55 15.20 2.58 -8.13
C GLN A 55 14.22 1.68 -7.37
N SER A 56 13.48 2.27 -6.44
CA SER A 56 12.33 1.62 -5.80
C SER A 56 11.26 1.40 -6.88
N ARG A 57 10.92 0.13 -7.16
CA ARG A 57 9.93 -0.23 -8.20
C ARG A 57 8.53 -0.41 -7.64
N ALA A 58 8.39 -0.65 -6.35
CA ALA A 58 7.08 -0.74 -5.71
C ALA A 58 7.20 -0.57 -4.18
N ILE A 59 6.09 -0.20 -3.54
CA ILE A 59 5.89 -0.30 -2.09
C ILE A 59 4.76 -1.28 -1.86
N ILE A 60 5.00 -2.28 -1.03
CA ILE A 60 3.96 -3.15 -0.51
C ILE A 60 3.52 -2.60 0.84
N VAL A 61 2.21 -2.35 1.01
CA VAL A 61 1.62 -1.97 2.30
C VAL A 61 0.67 -3.08 2.77
N MET A 62 0.93 -3.61 3.96
CA MET A 62 0.10 -4.62 4.60
C MET A 62 -0.81 -3.96 5.62
N LEU A 63 -2.10 -4.23 5.52
CA LEU A 63 -3.13 -3.77 6.43
C LEU A 63 -3.84 -4.95 7.09
N LYS A 64 -4.39 -4.73 8.28
CA LYS A 64 -5.27 -5.66 8.97
C LYS A 64 -6.57 -4.97 9.36
N ARG A 65 -7.65 -5.73 9.50
CA ARG A 65 -8.90 -5.28 10.11
C ARG A 65 -9.42 -6.39 11.02
N GLN A 66 -9.95 -6.01 12.18
CA GLN A 66 -10.56 -6.98 13.09
C GLN A 66 -11.91 -7.46 12.52
N ILE A 67 -12.15 -8.77 12.54
CA ILE A 67 -13.41 -9.40 12.15
C ILE A 67 -14.05 -10.10 13.36
N ASN A 68 -15.38 -10.25 13.31
CA ASN A 68 -16.17 -10.92 14.35
C ASN A 68 -16.09 -12.45 14.21
#